data_AF-F7X9J7-F1
#
_entry.id   AF-F7X9J7-F1
#
_cell.length_a   1.000
_cell.length_b   1.000
_cell.length_c   1.000
_cell.angle_alpha   90.00
_cell.angle_beta   90.00
_cell.angle_gamma   90.00
#
_symmetry.space_group_name_H-M   'P 1'
#
loop_
_entity.id
_entity.type
_entity.pdbx_description
1 polymer ?
#
loop_
_entity_poly.entity_id
_entity_poly.type
_entity_poly.pdbx_seq_one_letter_code
_entity_poly.pdbx_strand_id
1 'polypeptide(L)'
;MPDPILLPTLPWRDCQFDPINPTDVSMMEGRRSEEQAAGTPFWKAQYTTNWMTPAFYGLFDAFVMKSSSRGAPFLGYDLFRPRPIAHNNGKPLSGTKAGGGAFNGGAVLQSITNSRTIVVSGLPAGFKLSSGDYVELRKSG
;
A
#
# COMPACT_ATOMS: atom_id res chain seq x y z
N MET A 1 -5.88 11.31 -13.81
CA MET A 1 -6.64 10.06 -13.57
C MET A 1 -7.82 10.39 -12.67
N PRO A 2 -8.98 9.74 -12.82
CA PRO A 2 -10.04 9.83 -11.82
C PRO A 2 -9.53 9.30 -10.47
N ASP A 3 -10.02 9.87 -9.37
CA ASP A 3 -9.64 9.43 -8.03
C ASP A 3 -9.98 7.94 -7.85
N PRO A 4 -9.06 7.13 -7.29
CA PRO A 4 -9.30 5.72 -7.09
C PRO A 4 -10.47 5.50 -6.13
N ILE A 5 -11.20 4.41 -6.35
CA ILE A 5 -12.29 4.02 -5.45
C ILE A 5 -11.66 3.66 -4.09
N LEU A 6 -12.19 4.22 -3.00
CA LEU A 6 -11.74 3.90 -1.65
C LEU A 6 -12.28 2.55 -1.19
N LEU A 7 -11.52 1.83 -0.37
CA LEU A 7 -12.01 0.64 0.32
C LEU A 7 -13.20 1.00 1.22
N PRO A 8 -14.27 0.18 1.22
CA PRO A 8 -15.43 0.44 2.05
C PRO A 8 -15.11 0.22 3.53
N THR A 9 -15.80 0.96 4.40
CA THR A 9 -15.74 0.78 5.85
C THR A 9 -16.57 -0.44 6.24
N LEU A 10 -15.91 -1.60 6.31
CA LEU A 10 -16.50 -2.88 6.69
C LEU A 10 -15.86 -3.39 7.98
N PRO A 11 -16.51 -4.35 8.69
CA PRO A 11 -15.92 -5.00 9.85
C PRO A 11 -14.81 -5.98 9.42
N TRP A 12 -13.69 -5.44 8.95
CA TRP A 12 -12.51 -6.19 8.54
C TRP A 12 -11.94 -6.97 9.74
N ARG A 13 -11.62 -8.23 9.50
CA ARG A 13 -11.03 -9.14 10.49
C ARG A 13 -9.53 -9.24 10.31
N ASP A 14 -9.10 -9.39 9.06
CA ASP A 14 -7.71 -9.70 8.74
C ASP A 14 -7.34 -9.15 7.35
N CYS A 15 -6.07 -8.83 7.17
CA CYS A 15 -5.49 -8.35 5.93
C CYS A 15 -4.10 -8.97 5.73
N GLN A 16 -3.97 -9.77 4.68
CA GLN A 16 -2.66 -10.20 4.20
C GLN A 16 -2.22 -9.28 3.06
N PHE A 17 -1.10 -8.59 3.21
CA PHE A 17 -0.59 -7.61 2.25
C PHE A 17 0.89 -7.86 1.97
N ASP A 18 1.15 -8.69 0.96
CA ASP A 18 2.49 -9.21 0.69
C ASP A 18 2.98 -8.81 -0.71
N PRO A 19 4.28 -8.51 -0.86
CA PRO A 19 4.90 -8.31 -2.16
C PRO A 19 5.11 -9.68 -2.83
N ILE A 20 4.69 -9.78 -4.09
CA ILE A 20 4.93 -10.94 -4.94
C ILE A 20 5.99 -10.54 -5.96
N ASN A 21 7.10 -11.28 -5.93
CA ASN A 21 8.15 -11.25 -6.94
C ASN A 21 8.02 -12.52 -7.77
N PRO A 22 7.38 -12.49 -8.94
CA PRO A 22 7.22 -13.70 -9.73
C PRO A 22 8.59 -14.13 -10.27
N THR A 23 8.92 -15.41 -10.09
CA THR A 23 10.17 -16.00 -10.58
C THR A 23 9.87 -17.31 -11.29
N ASP A 24 10.59 -17.53 -12.38
CA ASP A 24 10.60 -18.79 -13.09
C ASP A 24 11.84 -19.57 -12.65
N VAL A 25 11.61 -20.77 -12.12
CA VAL A 25 12.68 -21.66 -11.66
C VAL A 25 12.75 -22.85 -12.58
N SER A 26 13.87 -23.00 -13.28
CA SER A 26 14.15 -24.19 -14.10
C SER A 26 15.07 -25.13 -13.33
N MET A 27 14.57 -26.32 -13.04
CA MET A 27 15.36 -27.39 -12.42
C MET A 27 16.02 -28.22 -13.51
N MET A 28 17.35 -28.14 -13.64
CA MET A 28 18.10 -29.06 -14.47
C MET A 28 18.58 -30.25 -13.63
N GLU A 29 18.22 -31.46 -14.04
CA GLU A 29 18.63 -32.70 -13.38
C GLU A 29 20.17 -32.78 -13.30
N GLY A 30 20.70 -32.93 -12.08
CA GLY A 30 22.15 -33.03 -11.82
C GLY A 30 22.95 -31.72 -11.87
N ARG A 31 22.32 -30.54 -12.00
CA ARG A 31 23.00 -29.21 -12.02
C ARG A 31 22.33 -28.18 -11.08
N ARG A 32 22.90 -26.97 -11.02
CA ARG A 32 22.35 -25.83 -10.28
C ARG A 32 21.02 -25.38 -10.89
N SER A 33 20.06 -24.99 -10.06
CA SER A 33 18.81 -24.36 -10.48
C SER A 33 19.09 -22.95 -11.03
N GLU A 34 18.49 -22.62 -12.17
CA GLU A 34 18.48 -21.26 -12.70
C GLU A 34 17.16 -20.59 -12.33
N GLU A 35 17.24 -19.39 -11.76
CA GLU A 35 16.10 -18.56 -11.40
C GLU A 35 16.12 -17.29 -12.25
N GLN A 36 15.03 -17.03 -12.95
CA GLN A 36 14.85 -15.81 -13.73
C GLN A 36 13.66 -15.02 -13.17
N ALA A 37 13.84 -13.71 -12.99
CA ALA A 37 12.74 -12.83 -12.62
C ALA A 37 11.70 -12.79 -13.76
N ALA A 38 10.45 -13.07 -13.43
CA ALA A 38 9.33 -13.10 -14.37
C ALA A 38 8.41 -11.89 -14.13
N GLY A 39 8.32 -11.00 -15.11
CA GLY A 39 7.41 -9.85 -15.06
C GLY A 39 7.77 -8.77 -14.03
N THR A 40 6.78 -7.92 -13.70
CA THR A 40 6.93 -6.82 -12.74
C THR A 40 6.41 -7.25 -11.37
N PRO A 41 7.19 -7.06 -10.28
CA PRO A 41 6.70 -7.27 -8.93
C PRO A 41 5.42 -6.49 -8.63
N PHE A 42 4.51 -7.12 -7.89
CA PHE A 42 3.25 -6.50 -7.50
C PHE A 42 2.88 -6.85 -6.06
N TRP A 43 2.07 -6.01 -5.44
CA TRP A 43 1.51 -6.29 -4.12
C TRP A 43 0.19 -7.03 -4.27
N LYS A 44 -0.01 -8.06 -3.44
CA LYS A 44 -1.28 -8.77 -3.34
C LYS A 44 -1.90 -8.50 -1.97
N ALA A 45 -3.14 -8.03 -2.00
CA ALA A 45 -3.96 -7.83 -0.82
C ALA A 45 -5.05 -8.91 -0.74
N GLN A 46 -5.20 -9.52 0.42
CA GLN A 46 -6.32 -10.40 0.74
C GLN A 46 -6.98 -9.91 2.02
N TYR A 47 -8.24 -9.48 1.90
CA TYR A 47 -9.03 -8.97 3.02
C TYR A 47 -10.06 -10.00 3.44
N THR A 48 -10.18 -10.21 4.74
CA THR A 48 -11.26 -11.04 5.31
C THR A 48 -12.10 -10.22 6.26
N THR A 49 -13.42 -10.39 6.21
CA THR A 49 -14.37 -9.74 7.11
C THR A 49 -14.80 -10.65 8.26
N ASN A 50 -15.33 -10.04 9.31
CA ASN A 50 -16.13 -10.73 10.32
C ASN A 50 -17.56 -10.97 9.81
N TRP A 51 -18.44 -11.44 10.70
CA TRP A 51 -19.87 -11.51 10.43
C TRP A 51 -20.42 -10.18 9.89
N MET A 52 -21.02 -10.23 8.70
CA MET A 52 -21.58 -9.06 8.01
C MET A 52 -23.10 -9.03 8.16
N THR A 53 -23.65 -7.83 8.39
CA THR A 53 -25.08 -7.59 8.33
C THR A 53 -25.52 -7.43 6.86
N PRO A 54 -26.82 -7.59 6.54
CA PRO A 54 -27.33 -7.35 5.18
C PRO A 54 -26.98 -5.96 4.62
N ALA A 55 -26.94 -4.93 5.48
CA ALA A 55 -26.52 -3.59 5.09
C ALA A 55 -25.06 -3.55 4.64
N PHE A 56 -24.15 -4.23 5.34
CA PHE A 56 -22.75 -4.33 4.93
C PHE A 56 -22.56 -5.14 3.65
N TYR A 57 -23.37 -6.16 3.41
CA TYR A 57 -23.37 -6.88 2.12
C TYR A 57 -23.73 -5.95 0.96
N GLY A 58 -24.78 -5.13 1.11
CA GLY A 58 -25.15 -4.15 0.09
C GLY A 58 -24.05 -3.13 -0.19
N LEU A 59 -23.32 -2.69 0.84
CA LEU A 59 -22.17 -1.80 0.68
C LEU A 59 -21.01 -2.47 -0.07
N PHE A 60 -20.71 -3.74 0.23
CA PHE A 60 -19.67 -4.48 -0.47
C PHE A 60 -20.04 -4.75 -1.93
N ASP A 61 -21.30 -5.12 -2.19
CA ASP A 61 -21.81 -5.33 -3.55
C ASP A 61 -21.73 -4.04 -4.38
N ALA A 62 -22.16 -2.91 -3.81
CA ALA A 62 -22.01 -1.59 -4.46
C ALA A 62 -20.54 -1.25 -4.75
N PHE A 63 -19.63 -1.56 -3.85
CA PHE A 63 -18.18 -1.40 -4.07
C PHE A 63 -17.68 -2.29 -5.21
N VAL A 64 -18.09 -3.56 -5.27
CA VAL A 64 -17.72 -4.50 -6.34
C VAL A 64 -18.29 -4.07 -7.68
N MET A 65 -19.54 -3.61 -7.74
CA MET A 65 -20.13 -3.06 -8.97
C MET A 65 -19.36 -1.82 -9.45
N LYS A 66 -18.92 -0.95 -8.53
CA LYS A 66 -18.15 0.24 -8.86
C LYS A 66 -16.75 -0.10 -9.37
N SER A 67 -16.08 -1.10 -8.78
CA SER A 67 -14.72 -1.51 -9.17
C SER A 67 -14.71 -2.39 -10.43
N SER A 68 -15.71 -3.24 -10.63
CA SER A 68 -15.84 -4.09 -11.83
C SER A 68 -16.22 -3.31 -13.08
N SER A 69 -16.88 -2.16 -12.93
CA SER A 69 -17.23 -1.30 -14.07
C SER A 69 -15.95 -0.78 -14.76
N ARG A 70 -15.67 -1.33 -15.95
CA ARG A 70 -14.56 -0.94 -16.85
C ARG A 70 -13.15 -1.03 -16.21
N GLY A 71 -12.96 -1.91 -15.24
CA GLY A 71 -11.65 -2.12 -14.61
C GLY A 71 -11.17 -0.90 -13.81
N ALA A 72 -12.09 -0.18 -13.17
CA ALA A 72 -11.75 0.98 -12.35
C ALA A 72 -10.84 0.57 -11.19
N PRO A 73 -9.65 1.18 -11.05
CA PRO A 73 -8.76 0.86 -9.94
C PRO A 73 -9.36 1.34 -8.62
N PHE A 74 -9.14 0.56 -7.58
CA PHE A 74 -9.43 0.94 -6.20
C PHE A 74 -8.13 0.97 -5.39
N LEU A 75 -8.13 1.75 -4.32
CA LEU A 75 -6.97 1.94 -3.45
C LEU A 75 -6.91 0.78 -2.46
N GLY A 76 -6.03 -0.19 -2.72
CA GLY A 76 -5.71 -1.26 -1.77
C GLY A 76 -4.57 -0.87 -0.83
N TYR A 77 -4.74 -1.10 0.46
CA TYR A 77 -3.73 -0.85 1.48
C TYR A 77 -3.97 -1.74 2.71
N ASP A 78 -2.95 -1.93 3.53
CA ASP A 78 -3.09 -2.63 4.81
C ASP A 78 -3.90 -1.77 5.80
N LEU A 79 -5.15 -2.20 6.05
CA LEU A 79 -6.11 -1.53 6.94
C LEU A 79 -5.67 -1.54 8.42
N PHE A 80 -4.84 -2.50 8.82
CA PHE A 80 -4.36 -2.66 10.20
C PHE A 80 -3.07 -1.89 10.45
N ARG A 81 -2.39 -1.45 9.38
CA ARG A 81 -1.18 -0.61 9.45
C ARG A 81 -1.35 0.68 8.64
N PRO A 82 -2.30 1.56 9.02
CA PRO A 82 -2.54 2.80 8.29
C PRO A 82 -1.44 3.86 8.48
N ARG A 83 -0.46 3.61 9.36
CA ARG A 83 0.58 4.57 9.75
C ARG A 83 1.92 3.86 9.94
N PRO A 84 3.04 4.57 9.73
CA PRO A 84 4.37 4.08 10.09
C PRO A 84 4.42 3.65 11.56
N ILE A 85 5.12 2.56 11.83
CA ILE A 85 5.23 1.92 13.15
C ILE A 85 5.69 2.93 14.21
N ALA A 86 6.71 3.74 13.91
CA ALA A 86 7.25 4.74 14.83
C ALA A 86 6.26 5.87 15.17
N HIS A 87 5.18 6.02 14.40
CA HIS A 87 4.16 7.07 14.54
C HIS A 87 2.77 6.49 14.83
N ASN A 88 2.67 5.19 15.13
CA ASN A 88 1.40 4.52 15.42
C ASN A 88 0.97 4.69 16.89
N ASN A 89 0.78 5.94 17.32
CA ASN A 89 0.46 6.32 18.71
C ASN A 89 -1.05 6.58 18.94
N GLY A 90 -1.91 6.04 18.07
CA GLY A 90 -3.37 6.24 18.14
C GLY A 90 -3.87 7.62 17.71
N LYS A 91 -2.98 8.59 17.43
CA LYS A 91 -3.34 9.91 16.93
C LYS A 91 -3.14 9.98 15.41
N PRO A 92 -3.87 10.87 14.71
CA PRO A 92 -3.58 11.18 13.31
C PRO A 92 -2.11 11.58 13.14
N LEU A 93 -1.52 11.25 11.99
CA LEU A 93 -0.22 11.81 11.59
C LEU A 93 -0.33 13.32 11.71
N SER A 94 0.54 13.88 12.55
CA SER A 94 0.49 15.28 12.96
C SER A 94 1.91 15.81 13.05
N GLY A 95 2.03 17.14 13.01
CA GLY A 95 3.31 17.82 12.94
C GLY A 95 3.32 18.89 11.85
N THR A 96 4.35 19.72 11.88
CA THR A 96 4.56 20.77 10.88
C THR A 96 5.42 20.21 9.77
N LYS A 97 4.93 20.30 8.53
CA LYS A 97 5.70 19.91 7.34
C LYS A 97 6.95 20.79 7.24
N ALA A 98 8.08 20.24 6.76
CA ALA A 98 9.22 21.08 6.41
C ALA A 98 8.81 22.02 5.25
N GLY A 99 8.71 23.32 5.53
CA GLY A 99 8.11 24.33 4.63
C GLY A 99 6.81 24.96 5.14
N GLY A 100 6.28 24.51 6.29
CA GLY A 100 5.05 25.03 6.91
C GLY A 100 3.80 24.24 6.55
N GLY A 101 2.76 24.37 7.38
CA GLY A 101 1.48 23.68 7.22
C GLY A 101 1.41 22.32 7.94
N ALA A 102 0.19 21.80 8.07
CA ALA A 102 -0.08 20.51 8.72
C ALA A 102 0.38 19.35 7.85
N PHE A 103 1.07 18.38 8.45
CA PHE A 103 1.45 17.16 7.76
C PHE A 103 0.24 16.25 7.54
N ASN A 104 -0.03 15.93 6.28
CA ASN A 104 -1.16 15.10 5.84
C ASN A 104 -0.73 13.72 5.33
N GLY A 105 0.50 13.29 5.66
CA GLY A 105 1.10 12.06 5.14
C GLY A 105 1.82 12.22 3.79
N GLY A 106 1.63 13.34 3.09
CA GLY A 106 2.29 13.62 1.81
C GLY A 106 3.67 14.24 1.97
N ALA A 107 4.64 13.74 1.19
CA ALA A 107 5.99 14.27 1.12
C ALA A 107 6.43 14.46 -0.34
N VAL A 108 7.54 15.18 -0.55
CA VAL A 108 8.08 15.44 -1.89
C VAL A 108 9.26 14.50 -2.13
N LEU A 109 9.10 13.58 -3.09
CA LEU A 109 10.19 12.75 -3.60
C LEU A 109 11.14 13.63 -4.41
N GLN A 110 12.39 13.75 -3.96
CA GLN A 110 13.42 14.54 -4.63
C GLN A 110 14.17 13.71 -5.67
N SER A 111 14.56 12.49 -5.29
CA SER A 111 15.25 11.56 -6.19
C SER A 111 15.12 10.11 -5.71
N ILE A 112 15.31 9.18 -6.64
CA ILE A 112 15.50 7.76 -6.36
C ILE A 112 16.98 7.47 -6.64
N THR A 113 17.76 7.25 -5.59
CA THR A 113 19.21 7.04 -5.72
C THR A 113 19.54 5.63 -6.22
N ASN A 114 18.81 4.63 -5.74
CA ASN A 114 18.92 3.23 -6.15
C ASN A 114 17.68 2.45 -5.71
N SER A 115 17.67 1.13 -5.94
CA SER A 115 16.55 0.24 -5.59
C SER A 115 16.23 0.13 -4.10
N ARG A 116 17.05 0.71 -3.22
CA ARG A 116 16.92 0.65 -1.75
C ARG A 116 16.87 2.02 -1.08
N THR A 117 17.09 3.10 -1.83
CA THR A 117 17.32 4.43 -1.27
C THR A 117 16.60 5.48 -2.09
N ILE A 118 15.73 6.24 -1.43
CA ILE A 118 15.04 7.42 -1.96
C ILE A 118 15.39 8.64 -1.12
N VAL A 119 15.44 9.81 -1.75
CA VAL A 119 15.60 11.09 -1.06
C VAL A 119 14.26 11.79 -1.03
N VAL A 120 13.76 12.04 0.18
CA VAL A 120 12.44 12.64 0.42
C VAL A 120 12.62 13.92 1.23
N SER A 121 11.84 14.94 0.89
CA SER A 121 11.81 16.23 1.56
C SER A 121 10.37 16.59 1.96
N GLY A 122 10.21 17.64 2.77
CA GLY A 122 8.88 18.02 3.24
C GLY A 122 8.30 17.06 4.28
N LEU A 123 9.15 16.32 5.01
CA LEU A 123 8.73 15.51 6.15
C LEU A 123 8.83 16.34 7.45
N PRO A 124 8.00 16.07 8.47
CA PRO A 124 8.15 16.70 9.78
C PRO A 124 9.52 16.45 10.42
N ALA A 125 9.96 17.37 11.28
CA ALA A 125 11.18 17.19 12.05
C ALA A 125 11.11 15.91 12.90
N GLY A 126 12.13 15.06 12.80
CA GLY A 126 12.18 13.78 13.52
C GLY A 126 11.28 12.67 12.94
N PHE A 127 10.70 12.87 11.75
CA PHE A 127 10.01 11.79 11.05
C PHE A 127 10.97 10.64 10.73
N LYS A 128 10.52 9.41 10.98
CA LYS A 128 11.31 8.19 10.87
C LYS A 128 10.41 7.07 10.36
N LEU A 129 10.94 6.30 9.42
CA LEU A 129 10.40 5.01 9.02
C LEU A 129 11.20 3.90 9.70
N SER A 130 10.53 2.79 9.98
CA SER A 130 11.09 1.58 10.57
C SER A 130 10.96 0.42 9.59
N SER A 131 11.80 -0.60 9.75
CA SER A 131 11.68 -1.83 8.97
C SER A 131 10.27 -2.42 9.13
N GLY A 132 9.61 -2.70 8.01
CA GLY A 132 8.22 -3.16 7.97
C GLY A 132 7.19 -2.07 7.65
N ASP A 133 7.60 -0.80 7.57
CA ASP A 133 6.75 0.28 7.07
C ASP A 133 6.56 0.20 5.55
N TYR A 134 5.34 0.54 5.11
CA TYR A 134 5.00 0.63 3.70
C TYR A 134 5.20 2.06 3.18
N VAL A 135 5.72 2.17 1.95
CA VAL A 135 5.91 3.45 1.26
C VAL A 135 5.31 3.35 -0.14
N GLU A 136 4.46 4.30 -0.48
CA GLU A 136 3.93 4.44 -1.83
C GLU A 136 4.58 5.66 -2.52
N LEU A 137 5.09 5.44 -3.73
CA LEU A 137 5.60 6.52 -4.57
C LEU A 137 4.56 6.84 -5.64
N ARG A 138 3.97 8.03 -5.56
CA ARG A 138 3.00 8.53 -6.54
C ARG A 138 3.64 9.58 -7.43
N LYS A 139 3.49 9.42 -8.75
CA LYS A 139 3.78 10.49 -9.71
C LYS A 139 2.55 11.38 -9.84
N SER A 140 2.61 12.58 -9.27
CA SER A 140 1.67 13.66 -9.58
C SER A 140 2.16 14.41 -10.82
N GLY A 141 1.38 14.40 -11.89
CA GLY A 141 1.59 15.24 -13.09
C GLY A 141 0.45 16.21 -13.24
#